data_AF-A0A962SVL1-F1
#
_entry.id   AF-A0A962SVL1-F1
#
_cell.length_a   1.000
_cell.length_b   1.000
_cell.length_c   1.000
_cell.angle_alpha   90.00
_cell.angle_beta   90.00
_cell.angle_gamma   90.00
#
_symmetry.space_group_name_H-M   'P 1'
#
loop_
_entity.id
_entity.type
_entity.pdbx_description
1 polymer ?
#
loop_
_entity_poly.entity_id
_entity_poly.type
_entity_poly.pdbx_seq_one_letter_code
_entity_poly.pdbx_strand_id
1 'polypeptide(L)'
;MKDGPEYPHLDPSARAQLERRSDERLTWLLQPRWIGYTQAQTALSRLEALMRHPPTHRMPNVLLVGPTNNGKTCIVQHFANRYPTRLDTDGERRVCPIVAVQMPPVPDEGRLYEEVLGVCRTNESIKGIRLKI
;
A
#
# COMPACT_ATOMS: atom_id res chain seq x y z
N MET A 1 28.20 -36.65 -3.75
CA MET A 1 27.49 -35.81 -2.77
C MET A 1 27.94 -34.38 -2.99
N LYS A 2 27.04 -33.47 -3.39
CA LYS A 2 27.35 -32.04 -3.52
C LYS A 2 26.80 -31.34 -2.29
N ASP A 3 27.60 -31.31 -1.23
CA ASP A 3 27.28 -30.65 0.02
C ASP A 3 27.65 -29.16 -0.09
N GLY A 4 26.72 -28.38 -0.64
CA GLY A 4 26.71 -26.93 -0.61
C GLY A 4 25.26 -26.46 -0.73
N PRO A 5 24.85 -25.34 -0.10
CA PRO A 5 23.47 -24.89 -0.19
C PRO A 5 23.10 -24.73 -1.66
N GLU A 6 22.06 -25.44 -2.12
CA GLU A 6 21.80 -25.73 -3.54
C GLU A 6 21.71 -24.48 -4.43
N TYR A 7 21.43 -23.30 -3.83
CA TYR A 7 21.35 -22.02 -4.52
C TYR A 7 21.81 -20.84 -3.62
N PRO A 8 23.13 -20.62 -3.42
CA PRO A 8 23.64 -19.61 -2.49
C PRO A 8 23.43 -18.17 -2.99
N HIS A 9 23.27 -17.99 -4.30
CA HIS A 9 23.02 -16.71 -4.95
C HIS A 9 21.56 -16.23 -4.85
N LEU A 10 20.65 -17.10 -4.39
CA LEU A 10 19.26 -16.74 -4.19
C LEU A 10 19.03 -16.20 -2.78
N ASP A 11 18.17 -15.19 -2.70
CA ASP A 11 17.63 -14.69 -1.45
C ASP A 11 16.95 -15.82 -0.65
N PRO A 12 17.10 -15.87 0.69
CA PRO A 12 16.49 -16.93 1.52
C PRO A 12 14.98 -17.09 1.30
N SER A 13 14.25 -15.99 1.08
CA SER A 13 12.80 -16.04 0.84
C SER A 13 12.46 -16.73 -0.47
N ALA A 14 13.28 -16.57 -1.51
CA ALA A 14 13.12 -17.22 -2.80
C ALA A 14 13.52 -18.70 -2.73
N ARG A 15 14.59 -19.04 -2.00
CA ARG A 15 15.03 -20.43 -1.81
C ARG A 15 13.97 -21.28 -1.11
N ALA A 16 13.31 -20.73 -0.09
CA ALA A 16 12.22 -21.39 0.63
C ALA A 16 11.00 -21.74 -0.26
N GLN A 17 10.88 -21.16 -1.45
CA GLN A 17 9.81 -21.49 -2.39
C GLN A 17 10.20 -22.64 -3.33
N LEU A 18 11.49 -22.93 -3.53
CA LEU A 18 11.93 -23.96 -4.48
C LEU A 18 11.50 -25.37 -4.06
N GLU A 19 11.39 -25.60 -2.75
CA GLU A 19 10.94 -26.86 -2.14
C GLU A 19 9.40 -27.05 -2.20
N ARG A 20 8.66 -26.01 -2.60
CA ARG A 20 7.19 -26.06 -2.71
C ARG A 20 6.73 -26.71 -4.01
N ARG A 21 5.49 -27.18 -4.00
CA ARG A 21 4.84 -27.72 -5.20
C ARG A 21 4.70 -26.66 -6.29
N SER A 22 4.63 -27.09 -7.54
CA SER A 22 4.63 -26.20 -8.71
C SER A 22 3.47 -25.19 -8.71
N ASP A 23 2.29 -25.60 -8.24
CA ASP A 23 1.09 -24.77 -8.08
C ASP A 23 1.25 -23.70 -6.98
N GLU A 24 1.82 -24.06 -5.83
CA GLU A 24 2.15 -23.12 -4.76
C GLU A 24 3.19 -22.09 -5.22
N ARG A 25 4.20 -22.53 -5.98
CA ARG A 25 5.22 -21.66 -6.57
C ARG A 25 4.63 -20.70 -7.59
N LEU A 26 3.73 -21.16 -8.46
CA LEU A 26 3.06 -20.32 -9.43
C LEU A 26 2.22 -19.24 -8.73
N THR A 27 1.48 -19.64 -7.70
CA THR A 27 0.68 -18.73 -6.88
C THR A 27 1.56 -17.66 -6.24
N TRP A 28 2.70 -18.03 -5.65
CA TRP A 28 3.66 -17.10 -5.06
C TRP A 28 4.31 -16.16 -6.08
N LEU A 29 4.61 -16.65 -7.29
CA LEU A 29 5.19 -15.83 -8.36
C LEU A 29 4.23 -14.72 -8.81
N LEU A 30 2.93 -15.03 -8.84
CA LEU A 30 1.88 -14.11 -9.27
C LEU A 30 1.48 -13.09 -8.19
N GLN A 31 1.99 -13.22 -6.97
CA GLN A 31 1.71 -12.25 -5.91
C GLN A 31 2.33 -10.89 -6.23
N PRO A 32 1.60 -9.77 -5.98
CA PRO A 32 2.13 -8.44 -6.19
C PRO A 32 3.34 -8.21 -5.28
N ARG A 33 4.43 -7.68 -5.85
CA ARG A 33 5.64 -7.35 -5.09
C ARG A 33 5.87 -5.86 -5.04
N TRP A 34 6.27 -5.41 -3.86
CA TRP A 34 6.81 -4.07 -3.70
C TRP A 34 8.21 -3.99 -4.34
N ILE A 35 8.42 -2.95 -5.14
CA ILE A 35 9.72 -2.63 -5.74
C ILE A 35 10.13 -1.25 -5.24
N GLY A 36 11.08 -1.22 -4.31
CA GLY A 36 11.59 0.02 -3.71
C GLY A 36 12.68 0.67 -4.58
N TYR A 37 12.38 1.08 -5.81
CA TYR A 37 13.32 1.88 -6.60
C TYR A 37 13.44 3.30 -6.03
N THR A 38 14.50 4.02 -6.37
CA THR A 38 14.87 5.31 -5.75
C THR A 38 13.70 6.29 -5.65
N GLN A 39 12.96 6.50 -6.73
CA GLN A 39 11.85 7.45 -6.73
C GLN A 39 10.65 6.99 -5.90
N ALA A 40 10.37 5.68 -5.84
CA ALA A 40 9.34 5.16 -4.94
C ALA A 40 9.72 5.39 -3.47
N GLN A 41 11.00 5.19 -3.11
CA GLN A 41 11.48 5.50 -1.77
C GLN A 41 11.38 6.99 -1.46
N THR A 42 11.73 7.87 -2.40
CA THR A 42 11.58 9.32 -2.23
C THR A 42 10.12 9.73 -2.00
N ALA A 43 9.19 9.15 -2.76
CA ALA A 43 7.76 9.39 -2.58
C ALA A 43 7.27 8.93 -1.20
N LEU A 44 7.66 7.71 -0.78
CA LEU A 44 7.33 7.19 0.55
C LEU A 44 7.89 8.10 1.66
N SER A 45 9.15 8.52 1.57
CA SER A 45 9.74 9.41 2.57
C SER A 45 8.98 10.73 2.73
N ARG A 46 8.39 11.27 1.65
CA ARG A 46 7.52 12.46 1.73
C ARG A 46 6.18 12.17 2.41
N LEU A 47 5.57 11.03 2.12
CA LEU A 47 4.33 10.60 2.78
C LEU A 47 4.57 10.35 4.29
N GLU A 48 5.68 9.71 4.65
CA GLU A 48 6.14 9.50 6.03
C GLU A 48 6.38 10.82 6.77
N ALA A 49 6.96 11.81 6.09
CA ALA A 49 7.13 13.15 6.66
C ALA A 49 5.78 13.83 6.91
N LEU A 50 4.82 13.67 6.00
CA LEU A 50 3.46 14.20 6.16
C LEU A 50 2.73 13.55 7.34
N MET A 51 2.85 12.22 7.52
CA MET A 51 2.23 11.52 8.64
C MET A 51 2.78 11.91 10.02
N ARG A 52 4.06 12.28 10.10
CA ARG A 52 4.69 12.76 11.34
C ARG A 52 4.54 14.26 11.56
N HIS A 53 4.00 14.98 10.58
CA HIS A 53 3.86 16.43 10.66
C HIS A 53 2.86 16.79 11.77
N PRO A 54 3.20 17.71 12.68
CA PRO A 54 2.26 18.13 13.73
C PRO A 54 1.02 18.82 13.12
N PRO A 55 -0.14 18.77 13.77
CA PRO A 55 -1.31 19.51 13.31
C PRO A 55 -1.04 21.02 13.23
N THR A 56 -1.40 21.63 12.11
CA THR A 56 -1.30 23.09 11.91
C THR A 56 -2.57 23.63 11.29
N HIS A 57 -2.74 24.97 11.31
CA HIS A 57 -3.91 25.63 10.72
C HIS A 57 -4.07 25.33 9.22
N ARG A 58 -2.98 25.05 8.50
CA ARG A 58 -3.00 24.60 7.11
C ARG A 58 -2.05 23.41 6.96
N MET A 59 -2.61 22.21 6.99
CA MET A 59 -1.84 21.00 6.79
C MET A 59 -1.17 21.03 5.40
N PRO A 60 0.12 20.64 5.30
CA PRO A 60 0.77 20.49 4.01
C PRO A 60 0.13 19.33 3.22
N ASN A 61 0.18 19.40 1.90
CA ASN A 61 -0.36 18.38 1.00
C ASN A 61 0.75 17.87 0.06
N VAL A 62 0.65 16.62 -0.38
CA VAL A 62 1.60 16.01 -1.32
C VAL A 62 0.88 15.57 -2.58
N LEU A 63 1.39 15.97 -3.73
CA LEU A 63 0.93 15.50 -5.04
C LEU A 63 1.97 14.53 -5.64
N LEU A 64 1.56 13.30 -5.92
CA LEU A 64 2.39 12.29 -6.56
C LEU A 64 2.11 12.26 -8.07
N VAL A 65 3.01 12.85 -8.86
CA VAL A 65 2.91 12.90 -10.33
C VAL A 65 4.01 12.06 -10.96
N GLY A 66 3.66 11.36 -12.03
CA GLY A 66 4.60 10.62 -12.86
C GLY A 66 3.86 9.91 -14.00
N PRO A 67 4.58 9.39 -15.00
CA PRO A 67 3.95 8.69 -16.13
C PRO A 67 3.13 7.47 -15.67
N THR A 68 2.26 6.97 -16.53
CA THR A 68 1.57 5.69 -16.32
C THR A 68 2.59 4.57 -16.10
N ASN A 69 2.20 3.51 -15.40
CA ASN A 69 3.06 2.36 -15.10
C ASN A 69 4.31 2.66 -14.22
N ASN A 70 4.33 3.80 -13.51
CA ASN A 70 5.38 4.14 -12.52
C ASN A 70 4.94 3.81 -11.08
N GLY A 71 4.10 2.80 -10.88
CA GLY A 71 3.78 2.31 -9.55
C GLY A 71 3.10 3.30 -8.59
N LYS A 72 2.56 4.44 -9.04
CA LYS A 72 1.92 5.45 -8.17
C LYS A 72 0.91 4.85 -7.19
N THR A 73 0.00 4.02 -7.73
CA THR A 73 -0.99 3.31 -6.91
C THR A 73 -0.34 2.31 -5.96
N CYS A 74 0.70 1.60 -6.42
CA CYS A 74 1.46 0.67 -5.58
C CYS A 74 2.17 1.38 -4.43
N ILE A 75 2.73 2.58 -4.65
CA ILE A 75 3.35 3.43 -3.61
C ILE A 75 2.31 3.79 -2.55
N VAL A 76 1.14 4.29 -2.95
CA VAL A 76 0.06 4.67 -2.01
C VAL A 76 -0.46 3.45 -1.24
N GLN A 77 -0.67 2.32 -1.91
CA GLN A 77 -1.12 1.08 -1.26
C GLN A 77 -0.06 0.54 -0.29
N HIS A 78 1.21 0.53 -0.68
CA HIS A 78 2.31 0.09 0.17
C HIS A 78 2.42 0.97 1.43
N PHE A 79 2.26 2.28 1.27
CA PHE A 79 2.21 3.22 2.39
C PHE A 79 1.02 2.95 3.32
N ALA A 80 -0.19 2.81 2.78
CA ALA A 80 -1.39 2.50 3.56
C ALA A 80 -1.27 1.19 4.35
N ASN A 81 -0.69 0.15 3.75
CA ASN A 81 -0.48 -1.15 4.39
C ASN A 81 0.51 -1.07 5.58
N ARG A 82 1.35 -0.04 5.64
CA ARG A 82 2.28 0.19 6.75
C ARG A 82 1.59 0.74 8.01
N TYR A 83 0.38 1.28 7.86
CA TYR A 83 -0.43 1.84 8.94
C TYR A 83 -1.83 1.18 8.98
N PRO A 84 -1.91 -0.11 9.36
CA PRO A 84 -3.17 -0.81 9.42
C PRO A 84 -4.11 -0.17 10.45
N THR A 85 -5.42 -0.23 10.18
CA THR A 85 -6.43 0.08 11.20
C THR A 85 -6.22 -0.80 12.42
N ARG A 86 -6.25 -0.20 13.59
CA ARG A 86 -6.10 -0.87 14.88
C ARG A 86 -7.19 -0.46 15.85
N LEU A 87 -7.42 -1.25 16.89
CA LEU A 87 -8.20 -0.80 18.03
C LEU A 87 -7.34 0.09 18.93
N ASP A 88 -7.97 1.08 19.54
CA ASP A 88 -7.36 1.93 20.56
C ASP A 88 -7.10 1.14 21.84
N THR A 89 -6.36 1.73 22.80
CA THR A 89 -5.95 1.03 24.04
C THR A 89 -7.10 0.43 24.82
N ASP A 90 -8.25 1.10 24.77
CA ASP A 90 -9.44 0.72 25.53
C ASP A 90 -10.34 -0.26 24.74
N GLY A 91 -9.99 -0.60 23.50
CA GLY A 91 -10.75 -1.52 22.64
C GLY A 91 -12.03 -0.93 22.02
N GLU A 92 -12.51 0.20 22.53
CA GLU A 92 -13.80 0.80 22.14
C GLU A 92 -13.75 1.55 20.81
N ARG A 93 -12.58 2.07 20.42
CA ARG A 93 -12.43 2.90 19.21
C ARG A 93 -11.51 2.25 18.19
N ARG A 94 -11.91 2.29 16.91
CA ARG A 94 -10.99 2.00 15.80
C ARG A 94 -10.20 3.24 15.42
N VAL A 95 -8.89 3.10 15.38
CA VAL A 95 -7.94 4.10 14.88
C VAL A 95 -7.58 3.69 13.46
N CYS A 96 -7.99 4.52 12.48
CA CYS A 96 -7.66 4.36 11.07
C CYS A 96 -6.73 5.52 10.65
N PRO A 97 -5.40 5.32 10.65
CA PRO A 97 -4.46 6.42 10.40
C PRO A 97 -4.48 6.90 8.94
N ILE A 98 -4.80 6.00 8.01
CA ILE A 98 -4.79 6.27 6.58
C ILE A 98 -6.09 5.76 5.97
N VAL A 99 -6.75 6.65 5.22
CA VAL A 99 -7.93 6.35 4.40
C VAL A 99 -7.55 6.57 2.94
N ALA A 100 -7.64 5.51 2.13
CA ALA A 100 -7.41 5.58 0.70
C ALA A 100 -8.76 5.64 -0.04
N VAL A 101 -8.95 6.69 -0.84
CA VAL A 101 -10.16 6.91 -1.64
C VAL A 101 -9.79 6.90 -3.11
N GLN A 102 -10.60 6.22 -3.92
CA GLN A 102 -10.48 6.30 -5.39
C GLN A 102 -11.33 7.44 -5.90
N MET A 103 -10.76 8.22 -6.82
CA MET A 103 -11.52 9.29 -7.47
C MET A 103 -12.67 8.70 -8.28
N PRO A 104 -13.91 9.21 -8.16
CA PRO A 104 -14.99 8.79 -9.02
C PRO A 104 -14.64 9.07 -10.50
N PRO A 105 -15.12 8.24 -11.44
CA PRO A 105 -14.79 8.37 -12.87
C PRO A 105 -15.38 9.63 -13.52
N VAL A 106 -16.31 10.30 -12.84
CA VAL A 106 -16.92 11.57 -13.25
C VAL A 106 -16.53 12.61 -12.20
N PRO A 107 -16.11 13.82 -12.60
CA PRO A 107 -15.76 14.91 -11.68
C PRO A 107 -17.02 15.46 -11.01
N ASP A 108 -17.54 14.71 -10.05
CA ASP A 108 -18.73 15.04 -9.28
C ASP A 108 -18.37 15.13 -7.80
N GLU A 109 -18.63 16.30 -7.22
CA GLU A 109 -18.29 16.62 -5.83
C GLU A 109 -19.10 15.78 -4.84
N GLY A 110 -20.39 15.55 -5.12
CA GLY A 110 -21.27 14.73 -4.28
C GLY A 110 -20.74 13.31 -4.14
N ARG A 111 -20.36 12.68 -5.26
CA ARG A 111 -19.76 11.34 -5.29
C ARG A 111 -18.42 11.28 -4.57
N LEU A 112 -17.57 12.30 -4.71
CA LEU A 112 -16.32 12.35 -3.97
C LEU A 112 -16.58 12.32 -2.45
N TYR A 113 -17.54 13.13 -1.98
CA TYR A 113 -17.92 13.13 -0.57
C TYR A 113 -18.54 11.80 -0.14
N GLU A 114 -19.39 11.19 -0.96
CA GLU A 114 -19.96 9.86 -0.68
C GLU A 114 -18.88 8.78 -0.53
N GLU A 115 -17.86 8.78 -1.39
CA GLU A 115 -16.73 7.84 -1.30
C GLU A 115 -15.91 8.08 -0.01
N VAL A 116 -15.56 9.34 0.29
CA VAL A 116 -14.82 9.69 1.51
C VAL A 116 -15.60 9.28 2.76
N LEU A 117 -16.87 9.69 2.87
CA LEU A 117 -17.73 9.37 4.01
C LEU A 117 -17.99 7.86 4.09
N GLY A 118 -18.11 7.20 2.93
CA GLY A 118 -18.31 5.76 2.83
C GLY A 118 -17.16 4.94 3.38
N VAL A 119 -15.91 5.41 3.25
CA VAL A 119 -14.74 4.74 3.86
C VAL A 119 -14.66 5.03 5.36
N CYS A 120 -14.94 6.27 5.78
CA CYS A 120 -14.98 6.63 7.19
C CYS A 120 -16.04 5.84 7.99
N ARG A 121 -17.18 5.50 7.38
CA ARG A 121 -18.23 4.71 8.03
C ARG A 121 -17.86 3.24 8.22
N THR A 122 -17.18 2.63 7.24
CA THR A 122 -16.85 1.19 7.30
C THR A 122 -15.61 0.89 8.15
N ASN A 123 -14.80 1.92 8.50
CA ASN A 123 -13.55 1.77 9.25
C ASN A 123 -12.56 0.76 8.61
N GLU A 124 -12.64 0.59 7.28
CA GLU A 124 -11.74 -0.25 6.50
C GLU A 124 -10.74 0.66 5.78
N SER A 125 -9.44 0.37 5.92
CA SER A 125 -8.38 1.19 5.31
C SER A 125 -8.38 1.15 3.78
N ILE A 126 -9.02 0.15 3.17
CA ILE A 126 -8.96 -0.13 1.73
C ILE A 126 -10.32 -0.66 1.26
N LYS A 127 -11.19 0.22 0.73
CA LYS A 127 -12.24 -0.27 -0.18
C LYS A 127 -11.60 -0.57 -1.53
N GLY A 128 -11.80 -1.81 -2.00
CA GLY A 128 -11.18 -2.39 -3.18
C GLY A 128 -11.01 -1.40 -4.33
N ILE A 129 -9.74 -1.08 -4.63
CA ILE A 129 -9.35 -0.25 -5.76
C ILE A 129 -9.63 -1.04 -7.05
N ARG A 130 -10.80 -0.85 -7.67
CA ARG A 130 -11.00 -1.18 -9.08
C ARG A 130 -10.47 -0.02 -9.92
N LEU A 131 -9.24 -0.14 -10.38
CA LEU A 131 -8.66 0.76 -11.37
C LEU A 131 -9.43 0.65 -12.69
N LYS A 132 -9.97 1.77 -13.16
CA LYS A 132 -9.94 2.08 -14.59
C LYS A 132 -8.86 3.13 -14.79
N ILE A 133 -7.86 2.76 -15.59
CA ILE A 133 -6.80 3.64 -16.10
C ILE A 133 -7.44 4.66 -17.06
#